data_AF-A0A0M8XQ76-F1
#
_entry.id   AF-A0A0M8XQ76-F1
#
_cell.length_a   1.000
_cell.length_b   1.000
_cell.length_c   1.000
_cell.angle_alpha   90.00
_cell.angle_beta   90.00
_cell.angle_gamma   90.00
#
_symmetry.space_group_name_H-M   'P 1'
#
loop_
_entity.id
_entity.type
_entity.pdbx_description
1 polymer ?
#
loop_
_entity_poly.entity_id
_entity_poly.type
_entity_poly.pdbx_seq_one_letter_code
_entity_poly.pdbx_strand_id
1 'polypeptide(L)'
;MVDEFRAAFQELIDASVAADPHTFPPAVHKVYTLASQVPLVERELALEALTPLLSGDHTAPGIIADLSVVAGAIVEMGTDPGPTGPEVLRRLRTMGKGAIVFLRAWQRTGPDAPPDPEAVTADTEARVATHLGTDAPSATMCWWTIRRHGLAAKTMLSEGEVRSHVRRDPSLHAELVAIANQLSDHLTEFDEVRALLRMAEATSALVMDRRSQRAFRVLFDGIGDNFQLHTLLADALVGPRAQGLEGEPPDPRWAAAYRDAEPDPAAQTVRGWWNLVAHDGTWVWNEGVPAEIPTVDGEHVLVLDDLPYPRSWNAGRRHPHVRGWLEIESELTPAEAGVWWKRVAPAEPAIPDPDGQGGHPPLPEPVLMPAQDEEPEAERVRGFLGAVPADDDAPAPDQEPAPDPDPDPAPAPAAAPDPAPPRPAPRPHTAPAQPQGLPPLPPGVSNSSGWGPAWR
;
A
#
# COMPACT_ATOMS: atom_id res chain seq x y z
N MET A 1 -27.53 -13.30 18.51
CA MET A 1 -26.31 -12.98 17.74
C MET A 1 -26.41 -13.42 16.30
N VAL A 2 -26.36 -14.72 15.96
CA VAL A 2 -26.44 -15.17 14.54
C VAL A 2 -27.73 -14.73 13.84
N ASP A 3 -28.90 -15.00 14.42
CA ASP A 3 -30.18 -14.61 13.81
C ASP A 3 -30.33 -13.09 13.68
N GLU A 4 -29.76 -12.34 14.62
CA GLU A 4 -29.78 -10.88 14.63
C GLU A 4 -28.87 -10.30 13.53
N PHE A 5 -27.70 -10.90 13.33
CA PHE A 5 -26.81 -10.57 12.22
C PHE A 5 -27.44 -10.87 10.87
N ARG A 6 -28.03 -12.06 10.70
CA ARG A 6 -28.76 -12.42 9.47
C ARG A 6 -29.89 -11.46 9.17
N ALA A 7 -30.68 -11.08 10.18
CA ALA A 7 -31.74 -10.10 10.04
C ALA A 7 -31.20 -8.70 9.67
N ALA A 8 -30.11 -8.26 10.32
CA ALA A 8 -29.44 -7.00 9.99
C ALA A 8 -28.88 -7.00 8.55
N PHE A 9 -28.35 -8.13 8.11
CA PHE A 9 -27.80 -8.27 6.77
C PHE A 9 -28.89 -8.30 5.70
N GLN A 10 -30.03 -8.96 5.98
CA GLN A 10 -31.19 -8.88 5.11
C GLN A 10 -31.74 -7.45 5.02
N GLU A 11 -31.83 -6.75 6.16
CA GLU A 11 -32.22 -5.33 6.22
C GLU A 11 -31.29 -4.46 5.38
N LEU A 12 -29.97 -4.70 5.42
CA LEU A 12 -28.98 -4.04 4.58
C LEU A 12 -29.24 -4.31 3.08
N ILE A 13 -29.46 -5.58 2.69
CA ILE A 13 -29.75 -5.96 1.31
C ILE A 13 -31.03 -5.27 0.83
N ASP A 14 -32.11 -5.35 1.61
CA ASP A 14 -33.42 -4.77 1.25
C ASP A 14 -33.32 -3.25 1.11
N ALA A 15 -32.64 -2.57 2.04
CA ALA A 15 -32.41 -1.13 1.97
C ALA A 15 -31.52 -0.73 0.77
N SER A 16 -30.56 -1.58 0.40
CA SER A 16 -29.69 -1.34 -0.77
C SER A 16 -30.46 -1.39 -2.08
N VAL A 17 -31.36 -2.38 -2.22
CA VAL A 17 -32.20 -2.59 -3.41
C VAL A 17 -33.25 -1.49 -3.53
N ALA A 18 -33.82 -1.07 -2.40
CA ALA A 18 -34.77 0.04 -2.35
C ALA A 18 -34.12 1.42 -2.53
N ALA A 19 -32.78 1.50 -2.50
CA ALA A 19 -32.01 2.72 -2.42
C ALA A 19 -32.51 3.68 -1.32
N ASP A 20 -32.84 3.12 -0.15
CA ASP A 20 -33.43 3.86 0.97
C ASP A 20 -32.35 4.59 1.79
N PRO A 21 -32.27 5.94 1.71
CA PRO A 21 -31.23 6.71 2.40
C PRO A 21 -31.42 6.78 3.91
N HIS A 22 -32.60 6.42 4.44
CA HIS A 22 -32.87 6.44 5.88
C HIS A 22 -32.57 5.10 6.54
N THR A 23 -32.83 3.99 5.84
CA THR A 23 -32.66 2.65 6.41
C THR A 23 -31.26 2.07 6.13
N PHE A 24 -30.65 2.40 4.98
CA PHE A 24 -29.36 1.84 4.61
C PHE A 24 -28.22 2.19 5.59
N PRO A 25 -28.02 3.45 6.01
CA PRO A 25 -26.89 3.79 6.91
C PRO A 25 -26.97 3.11 8.28
N PRO A 26 -28.13 3.10 8.98
CA PRO A 26 -28.29 2.31 10.20
C PRO A 26 -28.06 0.81 10.01
N ALA A 27 -28.50 0.25 8.88
CA ALA A 27 -28.31 -1.17 8.57
C ALA A 27 -26.83 -1.51 8.40
N VAL A 28 -26.06 -0.66 7.69
CA VAL A 28 -24.60 -0.78 7.58
C VAL A 28 -23.96 -0.82 8.98
N HIS A 29 -24.24 0.18 9.82
CA HIS A 29 -23.67 0.26 11.17
C HIS A 29 -24.00 -0.98 12.02
N LYS A 30 -25.22 -1.50 11.90
CA LYS A 30 -25.68 -2.70 12.61
C LYS A 30 -24.92 -3.94 12.16
N VAL A 31 -24.72 -4.13 10.85
CA VAL A 31 -23.92 -5.23 10.30
C VAL A 31 -22.49 -5.17 10.81
N TYR A 32 -21.84 -4.00 10.77
CA TYR A 32 -20.49 -3.80 11.31
C TYR A 32 -20.38 -4.22 12.77
N THR A 33 -21.31 -3.76 13.60
CA THR A 33 -21.31 -4.04 15.04
C THR A 33 -21.47 -5.53 15.35
N LEU A 34 -22.25 -6.25 14.53
CA LEU A 34 -22.57 -7.65 14.75
C LEU A 34 -21.57 -8.62 14.10
N ALA A 35 -20.89 -8.21 13.02
CA ALA A 35 -20.02 -9.07 12.23
C ALA A 35 -18.91 -9.72 13.06
N SER A 36 -18.28 -8.98 13.98
CA SER A 36 -17.21 -9.51 14.84
C SER A 36 -17.70 -10.52 15.91
N GLN A 37 -19.03 -10.65 16.07
CA GLN A 37 -19.66 -11.45 17.11
C GLN A 37 -20.30 -12.75 16.58
N VAL A 38 -20.18 -13.00 15.28
CA VAL A 38 -20.72 -14.21 14.64
C VAL A 38 -19.62 -15.14 14.14
N PRO A 39 -19.89 -16.45 14.00
CA PRO A 39 -18.92 -17.40 13.46
C PRO A 39 -18.45 -17.05 12.04
N LEU A 40 -17.23 -17.50 11.68
CA LEU A 40 -16.63 -17.29 10.35
C LEU A 40 -17.59 -17.66 9.20
N VAL A 41 -18.23 -18.83 9.28
CA VAL A 41 -19.16 -19.30 8.24
C VAL A 41 -20.33 -18.35 7.98
N GLU A 42 -20.80 -17.61 8.98
CA GLU A 42 -21.89 -16.63 8.79
C GLU A 42 -21.40 -15.38 8.05
N ARG A 43 -20.15 -14.99 8.28
CA ARG A 43 -19.52 -13.88 7.57
C ARG A 43 -19.22 -14.23 6.11
N GLU A 44 -18.80 -15.47 5.85
CA GLU A 44 -18.58 -15.98 4.49
C GLU A 44 -19.90 -15.97 3.69
N LEU A 45 -20.99 -16.47 4.27
CA LEU A 45 -22.32 -16.42 3.65
C LEU A 45 -22.80 -14.99 3.38
N ALA A 46 -22.53 -14.07 4.32
CA ALA A 46 -22.85 -12.65 4.15
C ALA A 46 -22.05 -12.03 3.00
N LEU A 47 -20.74 -12.30 2.92
CA LEU A 47 -19.92 -11.85 1.79
C LEU A 47 -20.43 -12.40 0.46
N GLU A 48 -20.70 -13.70 0.38
CA GLU A 48 -21.21 -14.34 -0.83
C GLU A 48 -22.50 -13.67 -1.32
N ALA A 49 -23.41 -13.33 -0.39
CA ALA A 49 -24.66 -12.64 -0.69
C ALA A 49 -24.48 -11.21 -1.26
N LEU A 50 -23.33 -10.55 -1.04
CA LEU A 50 -23.02 -9.25 -1.67
C LEU A 50 -22.64 -9.38 -3.15
N THR A 51 -22.14 -10.53 -3.60
CA THR A 51 -21.72 -10.76 -4.98
C THR A 51 -22.76 -10.33 -6.02
N PRO A 52 -24.03 -10.79 -5.97
CA PRO A 52 -25.04 -10.37 -6.95
C PRO A 52 -25.31 -8.86 -6.92
N LEU A 53 -25.32 -8.24 -5.73
CA LEU A 53 -25.51 -6.78 -5.59
C LEU A 53 -24.34 -6.01 -6.22
N LEU A 54 -23.11 -6.45 -5.97
CA LEU A 54 -21.91 -5.87 -6.54
C LEU A 54 -21.75 -6.19 -8.02
N SER A 55 -22.38 -7.22 -8.58
CA SER A 55 -22.33 -7.52 -10.02
C SER A 55 -23.41 -6.81 -10.85
N GLY A 56 -24.52 -6.40 -10.23
CA GLY A 56 -25.69 -5.83 -10.93
C GLY A 56 -25.66 -4.30 -11.08
N ASP A 57 -26.31 -3.76 -12.12
CA ASP A 57 -26.29 -2.31 -12.42
C ASP A 57 -27.46 -1.50 -11.83
N HIS A 58 -28.24 -2.11 -10.93
CA HIS A 58 -29.51 -1.55 -10.44
C HIS A 58 -29.35 -0.74 -9.15
N THR A 59 -28.19 -0.80 -8.51
CA THR A 59 -27.93 -0.17 -7.22
C THR A 59 -27.22 1.17 -7.43
N ALA A 60 -27.61 2.17 -6.65
CA ALA A 60 -26.99 3.50 -6.73
C ALA A 60 -25.46 3.43 -6.48
N PRO A 61 -24.63 4.18 -7.23
CA PRO A 61 -23.17 4.11 -7.10
C PRO A 61 -22.64 4.35 -5.68
N GLY A 62 -23.26 5.27 -4.92
CA GLY A 62 -22.91 5.50 -3.51
C GLY A 62 -23.11 4.26 -2.64
N ILE A 63 -24.27 3.61 -2.77
CA ILE A 63 -24.58 2.37 -2.04
C ILE A 63 -23.61 1.25 -2.41
N ILE A 64 -23.26 1.11 -3.69
CA ILE A 64 -22.26 0.12 -4.14
C ILE A 64 -20.88 0.38 -3.53
N ALA A 65 -20.47 1.66 -3.42
CA ALA A 65 -19.22 2.02 -2.77
C ALA A 65 -19.23 1.62 -1.29
N ASP A 66 -20.33 1.87 -0.58
CA ASP A 66 -20.44 1.52 0.84
C ASP A 66 -20.56 0.01 1.08
N LEU A 67 -21.28 -0.72 0.22
CA LEU A 67 -21.29 -2.19 0.24
C LEU A 67 -19.90 -2.78 -0.02
N SER A 68 -19.09 -2.13 -0.87
CA SER A 68 -17.69 -2.54 -1.10
C SER A 68 -16.86 -2.37 0.19
N VAL A 69 -17.08 -1.28 0.93
CA VAL A 69 -16.41 -1.04 2.22
C VAL A 69 -16.88 -2.02 3.31
N VAL A 70 -18.18 -2.38 3.32
CA VAL A 70 -18.70 -3.45 4.20
C VAL A 70 -18.00 -4.78 3.88
N ALA A 71 -17.89 -5.13 2.59
CA ALA A 71 -17.19 -6.34 2.17
C ALA A 71 -15.71 -6.32 2.62
N GLY A 72 -15.02 -5.20 2.40
CA GLY A 72 -13.66 -4.97 2.90
C GLY A 72 -13.54 -5.25 4.39
N ALA A 73 -14.36 -4.60 5.20
CA ALA A 73 -14.28 -4.75 6.64
C ALA A 73 -14.57 -6.17 7.14
N ILE A 74 -15.48 -6.92 6.49
CA ILE A 74 -15.72 -8.32 6.86
C ILE A 74 -14.47 -9.17 6.55
N VAL A 75 -13.77 -8.88 5.45
CA VAL A 75 -12.49 -9.53 5.10
C VAL A 75 -11.38 -9.17 6.10
N GLU A 76 -11.28 -7.91 6.54
CA GLU A 76 -10.31 -7.49 7.58
C GLU A 76 -10.48 -8.24 8.90
N MET A 77 -11.68 -8.77 9.18
CA MET A 77 -11.92 -9.62 10.34
C MET A 77 -11.49 -11.09 10.12
N GLY A 78 -10.73 -11.38 9.06
CA GLY A 78 -10.22 -12.70 8.70
C GLY A 78 -11.23 -13.59 7.98
N THR A 79 -12.09 -13.01 7.14
CA THR A 79 -13.07 -13.75 6.33
C THR A 79 -12.55 -13.89 4.90
N ASP A 80 -12.67 -15.08 4.30
CA ASP A 80 -12.30 -15.28 2.90
C ASP A 80 -13.17 -14.40 1.96
N PRO A 81 -12.56 -13.57 1.09
CA PRO A 81 -13.30 -12.73 0.14
C PRO A 81 -14.10 -13.50 -0.90
N GLY A 82 -13.73 -14.76 -1.20
CA GLY A 82 -14.43 -15.61 -2.16
C GLY A 82 -14.74 -14.91 -3.51
N PRO A 83 -15.96 -15.05 -4.08
CA PRO A 83 -16.34 -14.40 -5.34
C PRO A 83 -16.53 -12.88 -5.22
N THR A 84 -16.72 -12.36 -4.00
CA THR A 84 -16.93 -10.93 -3.73
C THR A 84 -15.69 -10.10 -4.00
N GLY A 85 -14.49 -10.65 -3.72
CA GLY A 85 -13.22 -9.98 -3.98
C GLY A 85 -13.04 -9.54 -5.43
N PRO A 86 -13.11 -10.46 -6.41
CA PRO A 86 -13.08 -10.10 -7.83
C PRO A 86 -14.14 -9.08 -8.25
N GLU A 87 -15.36 -9.13 -7.70
CA GLU A 87 -16.41 -8.15 -8.04
C GLU A 87 -16.08 -6.74 -7.52
N VAL A 88 -15.51 -6.62 -6.32
CA VAL A 88 -15.01 -5.33 -5.81
C VAL A 88 -13.96 -4.74 -6.75
N LEU A 89 -13.05 -5.56 -7.29
CA LEU A 89 -12.06 -5.10 -8.26
C LEU A 89 -12.67 -4.70 -9.61
N ARG A 90 -13.71 -5.41 -10.08
CA ARG A 90 -14.46 -5.01 -11.28
C ARG A 90 -15.16 -3.67 -11.07
N ARG A 91 -15.69 -3.40 -9.87
CA ARG A 91 -16.27 -2.10 -9.52
C ARG A 91 -15.23 -1.01 -9.43
N LEU A 92 -14.08 -1.27 -8.80
CA LEU A 92 -12.94 -0.36 -8.80
C LEU A 92 -12.54 0.02 -10.23
N ARG A 93 -12.45 -0.95 -11.14
CA ARG A 93 -12.13 -0.70 -12.55
C ARG A 93 -13.11 0.26 -13.22
N THR A 94 -14.41 0.03 -13.03
CA THR A 94 -15.46 0.88 -13.64
C THR A 94 -15.45 2.29 -13.05
N MET A 95 -15.43 2.41 -11.73
CA MET A 95 -15.42 3.72 -11.06
C MET A 95 -14.10 4.46 -11.28
N GLY A 96 -12.97 3.76 -11.28
CA GLY A 96 -11.65 4.33 -11.53
C GLY A 96 -11.52 4.96 -12.91
N LYS A 97 -12.07 4.32 -13.96
CA LYS A 97 -12.14 4.92 -15.29
C LYS A 97 -12.91 6.25 -15.29
N GLY A 98 -14.06 6.30 -14.62
CA GLY A 98 -14.84 7.53 -14.48
C GLY A 98 -14.15 8.61 -13.65
N ALA A 99 -13.48 8.23 -12.57
CA ALA A 99 -12.70 9.13 -11.72
C ALA A 99 -11.52 9.76 -12.49
N ILE A 100 -10.86 9.00 -13.37
CA ILE A 100 -9.82 9.52 -14.25
C ILE A 100 -10.38 10.52 -15.27
N VAL A 101 -11.59 10.29 -15.79
CA VAL A 101 -12.28 11.25 -16.65
C VAL A 101 -12.53 12.56 -15.90
N PHE A 102 -12.98 12.48 -14.64
CA PHE A 102 -13.12 13.65 -13.78
C PHE A 102 -11.79 14.38 -13.59
N LEU A 103 -10.72 13.68 -13.21
CA LEU A 103 -9.40 14.29 -12.99
C LEU A 103 -8.88 15.02 -14.23
N ARG A 104 -8.98 14.39 -15.40
CA ARG A 104 -8.55 15.01 -16.66
C ARG A 104 -9.40 16.23 -17.02
N ALA A 105 -10.68 16.24 -16.68
CA ALA A 105 -11.51 17.42 -16.84
C ALA A 105 -11.11 18.52 -15.85
N TRP A 106 -10.89 18.17 -14.58
CA TRP A 106 -10.46 19.10 -13.55
C TRP A 106 -9.15 19.81 -13.91
N GLN A 107 -8.14 19.07 -14.37
CA GLN A 107 -6.86 19.64 -14.81
C GLN A 107 -6.98 20.66 -15.95
N ARG A 108 -8.04 20.58 -16.77
CA ARG A 108 -8.29 21.57 -17.84
C ARG A 108 -8.92 22.86 -17.34
N THR A 109 -9.49 22.83 -16.14
CA THR A 109 -10.14 24.00 -15.52
C THR A 109 -9.16 24.92 -14.80
N GLY A 110 -7.93 24.46 -14.53
CA GLY A 110 -6.90 25.25 -13.85
C GLY A 110 -5.83 24.41 -13.16
N PRO A 111 -4.85 25.07 -12.51
CA PRO A 111 -3.74 24.39 -11.82
C PRO A 111 -4.10 23.86 -10.43
N ASP A 112 -5.29 24.16 -9.93
CA ASP A 112 -5.72 23.75 -8.59
C ASP A 112 -5.74 22.22 -8.47
N ALA A 113 -5.37 21.72 -7.29
CA ALA A 113 -5.54 20.31 -6.96
C ALA A 113 -7.02 19.89 -7.07
N PRO A 114 -7.31 18.64 -7.47
CA PRO A 114 -8.68 18.12 -7.43
C PRO A 114 -9.22 18.20 -5.98
N PRO A 115 -10.53 18.41 -5.81
CA PRO A 115 -11.12 18.41 -4.47
C PRO A 115 -11.04 17.02 -3.87
N ASP A 116 -10.99 16.95 -2.55
CA ASP A 116 -11.11 15.68 -1.85
C ASP A 116 -12.41 14.96 -2.31
N PRO A 117 -12.36 13.64 -2.60
CA PRO A 117 -13.53 12.86 -3.00
C PRO A 117 -14.76 13.07 -2.11
N GLU A 118 -14.60 13.25 -0.79
CA GLU A 118 -15.72 13.42 0.14
C GLU A 118 -16.21 14.88 0.23
N ALA A 119 -15.46 15.83 -0.30
CA ALA A 119 -15.76 17.26 -0.27
C ALA A 119 -16.35 17.80 -1.59
N VAL A 120 -16.80 16.92 -2.48
CA VAL A 120 -17.34 17.28 -3.81
C VAL A 120 -18.67 18.05 -3.71
N THR A 121 -18.72 19.24 -4.32
CA THR A 121 -19.86 20.17 -4.30
C THR A 121 -20.54 20.35 -5.67
N ALA A 122 -21.69 21.03 -5.73
CA ALA A 122 -22.32 21.41 -7.00
C ALA A 122 -21.41 22.29 -7.86
N ASP A 123 -20.65 23.18 -7.22
CA ASP A 123 -19.67 24.03 -7.90
C ASP A 123 -18.53 23.20 -8.49
N THR A 124 -18.15 22.11 -7.82
CA THR A 124 -17.18 21.13 -8.35
C THR A 124 -17.70 20.50 -9.63
N GLU A 125 -18.96 20.04 -9.64
CA GLU A 125 -19.58 19.48 -10.85
C GLU A 125 -19.70 20.53 -11.96
N ALA A 126 -20.20 21.72 -11.64
CA ALA A 126 -20.37 22.79 -12.61
C ALA A 126 -19.05 23.18 -13.27
N ARG A 127 -17.96 23.19 -12.48
CA ARG A 127 -16.60 23.45 -12.97
C ARG A 127 -16.16 22.42 -14.00
N VAL A 128 -16.29 21.11 -13.72
CA VAL A 128 -15.92 20.06 -14.68
C VAL A 128 -16.91 19.93 -15.85
N ALA A 129 -18.17 20.35 -15.67
CA ALA A 129 -19.19 20.37 -16.71
C ALA A 129 -18.84 21.27 -17.90
N THR A 130 -18.00 22.28 -17.70
CA THR A 130 -17.45 23.10 -18.79
C THR A 130 -16.68 22.28 -19.83
N HIS A 131 -16.12 21.13 -19.44
CA HIS A 131 -15.37 20.22 -20.33
C HIS A 131 -16.09 18.89 -20.60
N LEU A 132 -16.92 18.42 -19.67
CA LEU A 132 -17.60 17.12 -19.76
C LEU A 132 -19.05 17.20 -20.23
N GLY A 133 -19.67 18.38 -20.22
CA GLY A 133 -21.08 18.56 -20.58
C GLY A 133 -21.99 17.62 -19.80
N THR A 134 -22.75 16.79 -20.53
CA THR A 134 -23.71 15.85 -19.96
C THR A 134 -23.10 14.70 -19.18
N ASP A 135 -21.79 14.45 -19.33
CA ASP A 135 -21.10 13.36 -18.62
C ASP A 135 -20.57 13.79 -17.24
N ALA A 136 -20.60 15.10 -16.95
CA ALA A 136 -20.12 15.66 -15.69
C ALA A 136 -20.75 15.02 -14.44
N PRO A 137 -22.08 14.76 -14.40
CA PRO A 137 -22.69 14.14 -13.24
C PRO A 137 -22.14 12.73 -12.95
N SER A 138 -21.90 11.94 -13.98
CA SER A 138 -21.40 10.56 -13.86
C SER A 138 -19.93 10.52 -13.46
N ALA A 139 -19.10 11.35 -14.07
CA ALA A 139 -17.68 11.46 -13.73
C ALA A 139 -17.48 11.98 -12.29
N THR A 140 -18.28 12.97 -11.89
CA THR A 140 -18.26 13.52 -10.52
C THR A 140 -18.68 12.47 -9.49
N MET A 141 -19.69 11.66 -9.80
CA MET A 141 -20.11 10.53 -8.94
C MET A 141 -19.00 9.47 -8.81
N CYS A 142 -18.28 9.19 -9.89
CA CYS A 142 -17.14 8.27 -9.85
C CYS A 142 -16.02 8.82 -8.98
N TRP A 143 -15.67 10.10 -9.11
CA TRP A 143 -14.69 10.75 -8.23
C TRP A 143 -15.12 10.71 -6.76
N TRP A 144 -16.38 11.02 -6.47
CA TRP A 144 -16.93 11.01 -5.11
C TRP A 144 -16.94 9.61 -4.43
N THR A 145 -16.98 8.53 -5.22
CA THR A 145 -17.01 7.15 -4.71
C THR A 145 -15.65 6.45 -4.72
N ILE A 146 -14.66 6.97 -5.46
CA ILE A 146 -13.46 6.21 -5.78
C ILE A 146 -12.59 5.83 -4.57
N ARG A 147 -12.52 6.69 -3.55
CA ARG A 147 -11.77 6.41 -2.31
C ARG A 147 -12.26 5.14 -1.63
N ARG A 148 -13.58 5.00 -1.47
CA ARG A 148 -14.22 3.83 -0.84
C ARG A 148 -13.96 2.55 -1.63
N HIS A 149 -13.98 2.62 -2.95
CA HIS A 149 -13.58 1.49 -3.79
C HIS A 149 -12.09 1.16 -3.66
N GLY A 150 -11.22 2.16 -3.55
CA GLY A 150 -9.78 1.98 -3.32
C GLY A 150 -9.50 1.27 -1.99
N LEU A 151 -10.15 1.72 -0.90
CA LEU A 151 -10.06 1.08 0.42
C LEU A 151 -10.48 -0.39 0.37
N ALA A 152 -11.65 -0.68 -0.21
CA ALA A 152 -12.14 -2.04 -0.35
C ALA A 152 -11.20 -2.90 -1.21
N ALA A 153 -10.73 -2.38 -2.34
CA ALA A 153 -9.82 -3.10 -3.23
C ALA A 153 -8.46 -3.40 -2.58
N LYS A 154 -7.93 -2.48 -1.76
CA LYS A 154 -6.71 -2.71 -0.97
C LYS A 154 -6.87 -3.96 -0.10
N THR A 155 -7.94 -4.02 0.69
CA THR A 155 -8.22 -5.17 1.54
C THR A 155 -8.36 -6.44 0.73
N MET A 156 -9.13 -6.42 -0.37
CA MET A 156 -9.32 -7.60 -1.21
C MET A 156 -7.99 -8.10 -1.82
N LEU A 157 -7.14 -7.20 -2.31
CA LEU A 157 -5.84 -7.54 -2.90
C LEU A 157 -4.81 -8.00 -1.87
N SER A 158 -5.09 -7.84 -0.57
CA SER A 158 -4.25 -8.39 0.50
C SER A 158 -4.33 -9.92 0.54
N GLU A 159 -5.42 -10.48 0.02
CA GLU A 159 -5.66 -11.91 -0.05
C GLU A 159 -5.06 -12.55 -1.31
N GLY A 160 -4.31 -13.64 -1.11
CA GLY A 160 -3.59 -14.33 -2.19
C GLY A 160 -4.51 -14.87 -3.29
N GLU A 161 -5.69 -15.38 -2.94
CA GLU A 161 -6.67 -15.89 -3.93
C GLU A 161 -7.22 -14.79 -4.84
N VAL A 162 -7.41 -13.58 -4.32
CA VAL A 162 -7.85 -12.43 -5.14
C VAL A 162 -6.73 -12.00 -6.08
N ARG A 163 -5.48 -11.91 -5.62
CA ARG A 163 -4.32 -11.66 -6.51
C ARG A 163 -4.20 -12.75 -7.57
N SER A 164 -4.41 -14.01 -7.19
CA SER A 164 -4.45 -15.16 -8.10
C SER A 164 -5.54 -15.04 -9.16
N HIS A 165 -6.72 -14.51 -8.82
CA HIS A 165 -7.77 -14.21 -9.79
C HIS A 165 -7.32 -13.13 -10.79
N VAL A 166 -6.76 -12.03 -10.29
CA VAL A 166 -6.26 -10.92 -11.12
C VAL A 166 -5.18 -11.40 -12.09
N ARG A 167 -4.25 -12.26 -11.66
CA ARG A 167 -3.22 -12.85 -12.52
C ARG A 167 -3.78 -13.63 -13.71
N ARG A 168 -4.94 -14.28 -13.55
CA ARG A 168 -5.60 -15.06 -14.61
C ARG A 168 -6.33 -14.19 -15.62
N ASP A 169 -6.49 -12.90 -15.35
CA ASP A 169 -7.09 -11.91 -16.25
C ASP A 169 -6.11 -10.75 -16.51
N PRO A 170 -5.17 -10.90 -17.46
CA PRO A 170 -4.17 -9.88 -17.77
C PRO A 170 -4.77 -8.54 -18.22
N SER A 171 -5.97 -8.56 -18.81
CA SER A 171 -6.66 -7.33 -19.22
C SER A 171 -7.17 -6.56 -18.01
N LEU A 172 -7.81 -7.25 -17.06
CA LEU A 172 -8.23 -6.65 -15.80
C LEU A 172 -7.03 -6.13 -15.02
N HIS A 173 -5.96 -6.92 -14.89
CA HIS A 173 -4.74 -6.52 -14.19
C HIS A 173 -4.13 -5.25 -14.79
N ALA A 174 -3.92 -5.20 -16.11
CA ALA A 174 -3.35 -4.03 -16.77
C ALA A 174 -4.22 -2.77 -16.61
N GLU A 175 -5.54 -2.91 -16.66
CA GLU A 175 -6.47 -1.80 -16.42
C GLU A 175 -6.41 -1.30 -14.97
N LEU A 176 -6.36 -2.21 -13.99
CA LEU A 176 -6.24 -1.84 -12.58
C LEU A 176 -4.90 -1.15 -12.27
N VAL A 177 -3.79 -1.65 -12.83
CA VAL A 177 -2.47 -1.00 -12.70
C VAL A 177 -2.50 0.40 -13.31
N ALA A 178 -3.07 0.56 -14.51
CA ALA A 178 -3.19 1.86 -15.16
C ALA A 178 -4.06 2.84 -14.36
N ILE A 179 -5.11 2.34 -13.69
CA ILE A 179 -5.95 3.14 -12.80
C ILE A 179 -5.16 3.55 -11.55
N ALA A 180 -4.51 2.60 -10.89
CA ALA A 180 -3.76 2.86 -9.67
C ALA A 180 -2.63 3.88 -9.91
N ASN A 181 -1.89 3.75 -11.01
CA ASN A 181 -0.84 4.71 -11.40
C ASN A 181 -1.38 6.13 -11.64
N GLN A 182 -2.60 6.29 -12.17
CA GLN A 182 -3.17 7.61 -12.45
C GLN A 182 -3.81 8.25 -11.22
N LEU A 183 -4.23 7.46 -10.24
CA LEU A 183 -4.92 7.94 -9.04
C LEU A 183 -3.98 8.08 -7.82
N SER A 184 -2.87 7.35 -7.79
CA SER A 184 -1.90 7.36 -6.68
C SER A 184 -1.32 8.74 -6.37
N ASP A 185 -1.15 9.58 -7.39
CA ASP A 185 -0.62 10.94 -7.21
C ASP A 185 -1.58 11.88 -6.46
N HIS A 186 -2.84 11.46 -6.29
CA HIS A 186 -3.91 12.24 -5.69
C HIS A 186 -4.57 11.55 -4.49
N LEU A 187 -4.47 10.22 -4.38
CA LEU A 187 -5.16 9.40 -3.39
C LEU A 187 -4.22 8.31 -2.88
N THR A 188 -3.87 8.38 -1.60
CA THR A 188 -2.89 7.49 -0.96
C THR A 188 -3.34 6.02 -0.94
N GLU A 189 -4.65 5.76 -0.95
CA GLU A 189 -5.18 4.39 -1.03
C GLU A 189 -4.72 3.68 -2.31
N PHE A 190 -4.50 4.43 -3.39
CA PHE A 190 -4.06 3.89 -4.67
C PHE A 190 -2.56 3.60 -4.72
N ASP A 191 -1.73 4.14 -3.81
CA ASP A 191 -0.35 3.71 -3.64
C ASP A 191 -0.28 2.26 -3.15
N GLU A 192 -1.09 1.93 -2.14
CA GLU A 192 -1.20 0.56 -1.61
C GLU A 192 -1.82 -0.39 -2.64
N VAL A 193 -2.92 0.01 -3.33
CA VAL A 193 -3.50 -0.81 -4.41
C VAL A 193 -2.45 -1.08 -5.51
N ARG A 194 -1.66 -0.08 -5.90
CA ARG A 194 -0.56 -0.26 -6.86
C ARG A 194 0.47 -1.26 -6.35
N ALA A 195 0.91 -1.14 -5.09
CA ALA A 195 1.88 -2.06 -4.50
C ALA A 195 1.38 -3.51 -4.49
N LEU A 196 0.12 -3.73 -4.10
CA LEU A 196 -0.48 -5.07 -4.06
C LEU A 196 -0.69 -5.68 -5.46
N LEU A 197 -1.02 -4.86 -6.47
CA LEU A 197 -1.09 -5.30 -7.86
C LEU A 197 0.28 -5.72 -8.41
N ARG A 198 1.36 -5.09 -7.96
CA ARG A 198 2.74 -5.46 -8.33
C ARG A 198 3.14 -6.81 -7.72
N MET A 199 2.68 -7.14 -6.53
CA MET A 199 2.87 -8.50 -5.96
C MET A 199 2.21 -9.59 -6.82
N ALA A 200 1.18 -9.25 -7.60
CA ALA A 200 0.54 -10.19 -8.52
C ALA A 200 1.38 -10.43 -9.80
N GLU A 201 2.36 -9.61 -10.12
CA GLU A 201 3.12 -9.72 -11.37
C GLU A 201 4.25 -10.75 -11.30
N ALA A 202 4.77 -11.03 -10.10
CA ALA A 202 5.81 -12.01 -9.87
C ALA A 202 5.34 -13.06 -8.85
N THR A 203 5.34 -14.32 -9.25
CA THR A 203 4.95 -15.47 -8.38
C THR A 203 5.98 -16.59 -8.38
N SER A 204 7.04 -16.42 -9.16
CA SER A 204 8.14 -17.37 -9.27
C SER A 204 9.41 -16.67 -9.72
N ALA A 205 10.53 -17.30 -9.43
CA ALA A 205 11.82 -16.91 -9.98
C ALA A 205 12.74 -18.13 -10.12
N LEU A 206 13.67 -18.05 -11.07
CA LEU A 206 14.84 -18.90 -11.12
C LEU A 206 15.94 -18.26 -10.29
N VAL A 207 16.31 -18.91 -9.19
CA VAL A 207 17.35 -18.44 -8.28
C VAL A 207 18.63 -19.23 -8.52
N MET A 208 19.72 -18.56 -8.85
CA MET A 208 20.98 -19.18 -9.26
C MET A 208 22.10 -18.78 -8.29
N ASP A 209 22.70 -19.73 -7.59
CA ASP A 209 23.81 -19.47 -6.68
C ASP A 209 25.15 -19.52 -7.42
N ARG A 210 25.86 -18.39 -7.50
CA ARG A 210 27.12 -18.29 -8.23
C ARG A 210 28.19 -19.21 -7.64
N ARG A 211 28.24 -19.34 -6.31
CA ARG A 211 29.30 -20.08 -5.63
C ARG A 211 29.21 -21.59 -5.88
N SER A 212 28.04 -22.17 -5.67
CA SER A 212 27.82 -23.61 -5.88
C SER A 212 27.43 -23.97 -7.31
N GLN A 213 27.13 -22.99 -8.17
CA GLN A 213 26.59 -23.16 -9.51
C GLN A 213 25.24 -23.89 -9.57
N ARG A 214 24.54 -24.01 -8.43
CA ARG A 214 23.21 -24.62 -8.32
C ARG A 214 22.13 -23.61 -8.70
N ALA A 215 20.98 -24.11 -9.16
CA ALA A 215 19.84 -23.28 -9.53
C ALA A 215 18.53 -23.90 -9.03
N PHE A 216 17.61 -23.06 -8.58
CA PHE A 216 16.36 -23.44 -7.94
C PHE A 216 15.19 -22.68 -8.55
N ARG A 217 14.10 -23.38 -8.87
CA ARG A 217 12.82 -22.73 -9.12
C ARG A 217 12.14 -22.49 -7.79
N VAL A 218 11.80 -21.24 -7.54
CA VAL A 218 11.09 -20.84 -6.33
C VAL A 218 9.71 -20.33 -6.70
N LEU A 219 8.74 -20.63 -5.84
CA LEU A 219 7.38 -20.08 -5.91
C LEU A 219 7.18 -19.18 -4.69
N PHE A 220 6.44 -18.09 -4.90
CA PHE A 220 6.12 -17.16 -3.82
C PHE A 220 4.85 -16.36 -4.13
N ASP A 221 4.26 -15.79 -3.08
CA ASP A 221 3.21 -14.77 -3.19
C ASP A 221 3.29 -13.86 -1.95
N GLY A 222 2.75 -12.65 -2.04
CA GLY A 222 2.66 -11.71 -0.92
C GLY A 222 4.01 -11.14 -0.47
N ILE A 223 4.99 -11.11 -1.38
CA ILE A 223 6.31 -10.51 -1.13
C ILE A 223 6.32 -9.07 -1.65
N GLY A 224 6.39 -8.11 -0.73
CA GLY A 224 6.24 -6.67 -1.05
C GLY A 224 7.53 -5.98 -1.48
N ASP A 225 8.69 -6.51 -1.12
CA ASP A 225 9.99 -5.96 -1.47
C ASP A 225 11.07 -7.05 -1.51
N ASN A 226 12.24 -6.66 -1.98
CA ASN A 226 13.38 -7.57 -2.08
C ASN A 226 14.05 -7.84 -0.72
N PHE A 227 13.82 -7.03 0.34
CA PHE A 227 14.22 -7.37 1.71
C PHE A 227 13.52 -8.64 2.21
N GLN A 228 12.20 -8.73 1.99
CA GLN A 228 11.39 -9.90 2.30
C GLN A 228 11.80 -11.09 1.43
N LEU A 229 11.97 -10.88 0.11
CA LEU A 229 12.43 -11.94 -0.80
C LEU A 229 13.78 -12.53 -0.34
N HIS A 230 14.76 -11.66 -0.07
CA HIS A 230 16.10 -12.06 0.36
C HIS A 230 16.04 -12.89 1.63
N THR A 231 15.31 -12.42 2.64
CA THR A 231 15.23 -13.11 3.93
C THR A 231 14.56 -14.49 3.80
N LEU A 232 13.49 -14.60 3.01
CA LEU A 232 12.81 -15.87 2.79
C LEU A 232 13.62 -16.84 1.92
N LEU A 233 14.39 -16.34 0.95
CA LEU A 233 15.35 -17.16 0.19
C LEU A 233 16.45 -17.73 1.08
N ALA A 234 16.97 -16.94 2.01
CA ALA A 234 17.95 -17.41 2.98
C ALA A 234 17.40 -18.56 3.83
N ASP A 235 16.17 -18.44 4.31
CA ASP A 235 15.48 -19.47 5.10
C ASP A 235 15.26 -20.76 4.30
N ALA A 236 14.91 -20.61 3.01
CA ALA A 236 14.61 -21.73 2.13
C ALA A 236 15.86 -22.45 1.59
N LEU A 237 17.01 -21.77 1.49
CA LEU A 237 18.20 -22.30 0.80
C LEU A 237 19.38 -22.62 1.73
N VAL A 238 19.61 -21.83 2.78
CA VAL A 238 20.86 -21.89 3.56
C VAL A 238 20.79 -22.96 4.66
N GLY A 239 21.82 -23.80 4.72
CA GLY A 239 22.02 -24.76 5.79
C GLY A 239 21.34 -26.13 5.60
N PRO A 240 21.68 -27.10 6.46
CA PRO A 240 21.38 -28.52 6.23
C PRO A 240 19.91 -28.91 6.41
N ARG A 241 19.09 -28.04 7.02
CA ARG A 241 17.64 -28.25 7.16
C ARG A 241 16.85 -27.64 5.99
N ALA A 242 17.53 -26.91 5.11
CA ALA A 242 17.02 -26.26 3.91
C ALA A 242 17.59 -26.98 2.67
N GLN A 243 17.90 -26.26 1.58
CA GLN A 243 18.56 -26.85 0.39
C GLN A 243 20.08 -27.05 0.53
N GLY A 244 20.66 -26.78 1.71
CA GLY A 244 22.07 -27.08 1.97
C GLY A 244 23.06 -26.15 1.29
N LEU A 245 22.66 -24.92 0.91
CA LEU A 245 23.64 -23.91 0.52
C LEU A 245 24.55 -23.57 1.72
N GLU A 246 25.81 -23.28 1.42
CA GLU A 246 26.80 -22.93 2.44
C GLU A 246 26.43 -21.58 3.10
N GLY A 247 26.57 -21.51 4.42
CA GLY A 247 26.30 -20.29 5.18
C GLY A 247 25.76 -20.57 6.59
N GLU A 248 25.67 -19.52 7.40
CA GLU A 248 24.97 -19.56 8.68
C GLU A 248 23.46 -19.49 8.42
N PRO A 249 22.66 -20.46 8.92
CA PRO A 249 21.20 -20.41 8.76
C PRO A 249 20.61 -19.15 9.40
N PRO A 250 19.56 -18.55 8.81
CA PRO A 250 18.86 -17.42 9.41
C PRO A 250 18.22 -17.77 10.75
N ASP A 251 18.05 -16.77 11.62
CA ASP A 251 17.20 -16.90 12.80
C ASP A 251 15.75 -17.15 12.32
N PRO A 252 15.09 -18.25 12.75
CA PRO A 252 13.74 -18.57 12.29
C PRO A 252 12.71 -17.48 12.62
N ARG A 253 12.99 -16.60 13.59
CA ARG A 253 12.14 -15.47 13.94
C ARG A 253 12.10 -14.40 12.83
N TRP A 254 13.17 -14.25 12.06
CA TRP A 254 13.19 -13.37 10.89
C TRP A 254 12.24 -13.88 9.82
N ALA A 255 12.33 -15.16 9.47
CA ALA A 255 11.46 -15.75 8.46
C ALA A 255 9.98 -15.75 8.91
N ALA A 256 9.70 -15.98 10.19
CA ALA A 256 8.35 -15.85 10.74
C ALA A 256 7.80 -14.42 10.59
N ALA A 257 8.61 -13.40 10.94
CA ALA A 257 8.24 -11.99 10.80
C ALA A 257 8.03 -11.57 9.34
N TYR A 258 8.65 -12.24 8.38
CA TYR A 258 8.43 -12.02 6.94
C TYR A 258 7.31 -12.87 6.33
N ARG A 259 6.73 -13.82 7.07
CA ARG A 259 5.58 -14.62 6.62
C ARG A 259 4.26 -14.02 7.10
N ASP A 260 4.05 -14.03 8.41
CA ASP A 260 2.78 -13.65 9.03
C ASP A 260 2.90 -13.20 10.50
N ALA A 261 4.00 -13.47 11.19
CA ALA A 261 4.17 -13.06 12.58
C ALA A 261 4.53 -11.57 12.72
N GLU A 262 4.27 -11.01 13.90
CA GLU A 262 4.84 -9.73 14.32
C GLU A 262 6.36 -9.84 14.53
N PRO A 263 7.16 -8.81 14.22
CA PRO A 263 8.60 -8.82 14.47
C PRO A 263 8.92 -9.06 15.96
N ASP A 264 9.80 -10.02 16.26
CA ASP A 264 10.30 -10.21 17.63
C ASP A 264 11.28 -9.07 17.98
N PRO A 265 11.02 -8.29 19.04
CA PRO A 265 11.91 -7.22 19.49
C PRO A 265 13.34 -7.69 19.78
N ALA A 266 13.57 -8.96 20.09
CA ALA A 266 14.88 -9.56 20.31
C ALA A 266 15.56 -10.10 19.04
N ALA A 267 14.93 -9.94 17.86
CA ALA A 267 15.44 -10.38 16.56
C ALA A 267 15.20 -9.32 15.47
N GLN A 268 15.34 -8.04 15.79
CA GLN A 268 14.99 -6.96 14.85
C GLN A 268 15.95 -6.86 13.66
N THR A 269 17.26 -7.07 13.84
CA THR A 269 18.24 -6.84 12.78
C THR A 269 18.55 -8.12 12.01
N VAL A 270 18.12 -8.17 10.76
CA VAL A 270 18.45 -9.22 9.77
C VAL A 270 19.79 -8.88 9.11
N ARG A 271 20.54 -9.91 8.71
CA ARG A 271 21.81 -9.78 7.99
C ARG A 271 21.64 -10.24 6.56
N GLY A 272 22.36 -9.64 5.61
CA GLY A 272 22.35 -10.08 4.22
C GLY A 272 23.30 -11.26 3.97
N TRP A 273 22.84 -12.23 3.17
CA TRP A 273 23.65 -13.39 2.75
C TRP A 273 24.36 -13.19 1.40
N TRP A 274 23.78 -12.39 0.51
CA TRP A 274 24.18 -12.33 -0.90
C TRP A 274 24.12 -10.91 -1.45
N ASN A 275 24.78 -10.72 -2.57
CA ASN A 275 24.38 -9.70 -3.53
C ASN A 275 23.36 -10.25 -4.51
N LEU A 276 22.20 -9.59 -4.59
CA LEU A 276 21.17 -9.95 -5.53
C LEU A 276 21.44 -9.23 -6.86
N VAL A 277 21.65 -10.00 -7.92
CA VAL A 277 21.85 -9.44 -9.27
C VAL A 277 20.93 -10.13 -10.27
N ALA A 278 20.55 -9.41 -11.31
CA ALA A 278 19.76 -9.96 -12.40
C ALA A 278 20.65 -10.75 -13.38
N HIS A 279 20.02 -11.44 -14.34
CA HIS A 279 20.74 -12.20 -15.36
C HIS A 279 21.72 -11.35 -16.19
N ASP A 280 21.47 -10.06 -16.37
CA ASP A 280 22.33 -9.14 -17.13
C ASP A 280 23.46 -8.52 -16.27
N GLY A 281 23.54 -8.87 -14.99
CA GLY A 281 24.51 -8.34 -14.03
C GLY A 281 24.06 -7.07 -13.32
N THR A 282 22.90 -6.50 -13.66
CA THR A 282 22.38 -5.33 -12.96
C THR A 282 22.02 -5.66 -11.50
N TRP A 283 22.23 -4.70 -10.61
CA TRP A 283 21.90 -4.87 -9.20
C TRP A 283 20.38 -4.91 -8.98
N VAL A 284 19.94 -5.92 -8.24
CA VAL A 284 18.58 -6.01 -7.72
C VAL A 284 18.60 -5.40 -6.32
N TRP A 285 18.14 -4.16 -6.22
CA TRP A 285 18.10 -3.41 -4.96
C TRP A 285 17.05 -3.98 -4.02
N ASN A 286 17.34 -3.97 -2.71
CA ASN A 286 16.44 -4.49 -1.70
C ASN A 286 15.14 -3.66 -1.56
N GLU A 287 15.23 -2.36 -1.86
CA GLU A 287 14.12 -1.41 -1.87
C GLU A 287 13.15 -1.62 -3.04
N GLY A 288 13.61 -2.31 -4.10
CA GLY A 288 12.81 -2.69 -5.25
C GLY A 288 11.82 -3.81 -4.93
N VAL A 289 11.00 -4.16 -5.92
CA VAL A 289 10.00 -5.22 -5.80
C VAL A 289 10.33 -6.44 -6.69
N PRO A 290 9.87 -7.65 -6.34
CA PRO A 290 10.13 -8.84 -7.16
C PRO A 290 9.70 -8.73 -8.63
N ALA A 291 8.61 -7.98 -8.89
CA ALA A 291 8.11 -7.71 -10.25
C ALA A 291 9.09 -6.91 -11.14
N GLU A 292 10.10 -6.27 -10.55
CA GLU A 292 11.11 -5.48 -11.29
C GLU A 292 12.34 -6.30 -11.66
N ILE A 293 12.45 -7.52 -11.14
CA ILE A 293 13.57 -8.41 -11.48
C ILE A 293 13.48 -8.70 -12.99
N PRO A 294 14.51 -8.41 -13.79
CA PRO A 294 14.50 -8.68 -15.22
C PRO A 294 14.20 -10.15 -15.55
N THR A 295 13.43 -10.38 -16.61
CA THR A 295 13.03 -11.72 -17.04
C THR A 295 13.84 -12.20 -18.25
N VAL A 296 13.98 -13.53 -18.36
CA VAL A 296 14.50 -14.22 -19.55
C VAL A 296 13.45 -15.24 -19.98
N ASP A 297 12.99 -15.17 -21.23
CA ASP A 297 11.90 -16.01 -21.75
C ASP A 297 10.62 -15.96 -20.86
N GLY A 298 10.37 -14.83 -20.19
CA GLY A 298 9.23 -14.63 -19.29
C GLY A 298 9.42 -15.09 -17.84
N GLU A 299 10.59 -15.64 -17.50
CA GLU A 299 10.92 -16.08 -16.13
C GLU A 299 11.84 -15.06 -15.44
N HIS A 300 11.51 -14.64 -14.22
CA HIS A 300 12.39 -13.79 -13.41
C HIS A 300 13.66 -14.56 -13.05
N VAL A 301 14.83 -14.02 -13.38
CA VAL A 301 16.12 -14.68 -13.09
C VAL A 301 16.90 -13.85 -12.07
N LEU A 302 17.10 -14.44 -10.91
CA LEU A 302 17.82 -13.85 -9.78
C LEU A 302 19.10 -14.64 -9.51
N VAL A 303 20.22 -13.95 -9.43
CA VAL A 303 21.53 -14.55 -9.17
C VAL A 303 22.00 -14.10 -7.80
N LEU A 304 22.46 -15.08 -7.01
CA LEU A 304 23.03 -14.89 -5.68
C LEU A 304 24.55 -14.81 -5.84
N ASP A 305 25.09 -13.60 -5.68
CA ASP A 305 26.51 -13.31 -5.71
C ASP A 305 27.09 -13.13 -4.30
N ASP A 306 28.41 -13.19 -4.21
CA ASP A 306 29.13 -12.88 -2.98
C ASP A 306 28.80 -11.44 -2.55
N LEU A 307 28.56 -11.28 -1.25
CA LEU A 307 28.22 -10.00 -0.66
C LEU A 307 29.46 -9.07 -0.70
N PRO A 308 29.42 -7.92 -1.40
CA PRO A 308 30.57 -7.03 -1.52
C PRO A 308 30.92 -6.33 -0.20
N TYR A 309 29.94 -6.14 0.69
CA TYR A 309 30.09 -5.55 2.02
C TYR A 309 28.93 -5.99 2.92
N PRO A 310 29.11 -6.09 4.25
CA PRO A 310 28.04 -6.45 5.18
C PRO A 310 26.80 -5.55 5.02
N ARG A 311 25.62 -6.15 4.93
CA ARG A 311 24.32 -5.45 4.88
C ARG A 311 23.40 -5.97 5.97
N SER A 312 22.53 -5.08 6.45
CA SER A 312 21.51 -5.39 7.45
C SER A 312 20.25 -4.56 7.21
N TRP A 313 19.13 -5.05 7.73
CA TRP A 313 17.84 -4.37 7.68
C TRP A 313 16.95 -4.85 8.83
N ASN A 314 15.81 -4.20 9.03
CA ASN A 314 14.86 -4.57 10.08
C ASN A 314 13.94 -5.71 9.62
N ALA A 315 13.73 -6.69 10.49
CA ALA A 315 12.77 -7.76 10.29
C ALA A 315 11.34 -7.18 10.30
N GLY A 316 10.56 -7.52 9.28
CA GLY A 316 9.16 -7.10 9.17
C GLY A 316 8.74 -6.88 7.73
N ARG A 317 7.47 -7.15 7.46
CA ARG A 317 6.88 -6.98 6.13
C ARG A 317 6.60 -5.50 5.87
N ARG A 318 6.87 -5.04 4.66
CA ARG A 318 6.44 -3.71 4.18
C ARG A 318 4.92 -3.53 4.25
N HIS A 319 4.17 -4.60 4.01
CA HIS A 319 2.71 -4.62 4.15
C HIS A 319 2.33 -5.65 5.23
N PRO A 320 2.22 -5.25 6.51
CA PRO A 320 2.02 -6.17 7.63
C PRO A 320 0.78 -7.05 7.53
N HIS A 321 -0.27 -6.53 6.88
CA HIS A 321 -1.55 -7.19 6.66
C HIS A 321 -1.53 -8.22 5.52
N VAL A 322 -0.47 -8.27 4.71
CA VAL A 322 -0.31 -9.26 3.64
C VAL A 322 0.52 -10.43 4.14
N ARG A 323 -0.03 -11.64 4.01
CA ARG A 323 0.73 -12.87 4.26
C ARG A 323 1.66 -13.17 3.09
N GLY A 324 2.95 -13.29 3.39
CA GLY A 324 3.98 -13.68 2.43
C GLY A 324 4.41 -15.13 2.61
N TRP A 325 4.77 -15.80 1.51
CA TRP A 325 5.40 -17.12 1.57
C TRP A 325 6.35 -17.32 0.40
N LEU A 326 7.32 -18.23 0.59
CA LEU A 326 8.26 -18.68 -0.43
C LEU A 326 8.57 -20.16 -0.20
N GLU A 327 8.56 -20.93 -1.28
CA GLU A 327 8.91 -22.35 -1.28
C GLU A 327 9.80 -22.70 -2.48
N ILE A 328 10.63 -23.73 -2.32
CA ILE A 328 11.42 -24.28 -3.41
C ILE A 328 10.56 -25.32 -4.13
N GLU A 329 10.23 -25.06 -5.39
CA GLU A 329 9.50 -26.03 -6.22
C GLU A 329 10.40 -27.17 -6.66
N SER A 330 11.59 -26.83 -7.17
CA SER A 330 12.58 -27.82 -7.62
C SER A 330 13.99 -27.24 -7.69
N GLU A 331 14.98 -28.11 -7.50
CA GLU A 331 16.37 -27.83 -7.91
C GLU A 331 16.58 -28.33 -9.34
N LEU A 332 17.19 -27.48 -10.18
CA LEU A 332 17.56 -27.85 -11.55
C LEU A 332 18.70 -28.85 -11.55
N THR A 333 18.72 -29.74 -12.54
CA THR A 333 19.89 -30.57 -12.76
C THR A 333 21.11 -29.72 -13.17
N PRO A 334 22.35 -30.18 -12.93
CA PRO A 334 23.54 -29.44 -13.33
C PRO A 334 23.59 -29.11 -14.83
N ALA A 335 23.01 -29.98 -15.68
CA ALA A 335 22.94 -29.76 -17.12
C ALA A 335 21.99 -28.60 -17.47
N GLU A 336 20.81 -28.54 -16.84
CA GLU A 336 19.85 -27.46 -17.03
C GLU A 336 20.39 -26.14 -16.48
N ALA A 337 20.97 -26.16 -15.27
CA ALA A 337 21.63 -25.00 -14.68
C ALA A 337 22.75 -24.48 -15.61
N GLY A 338 23.54 -25.37 -16.21
CA GLY A 338 24.58 -25.01 -17.18
C GLY A 338 24.06 -24.36 -18.48
N VAL A 339 22.80 -24.61 -18.87
CA VAL A 339 22.17 -23.90 -19.99
C VAL A 339 21.82 -22.47 -19.57
N TRP A 340 21.29 -22.28 -18.36
CA TRP A 340 20.96 -20.97 -17.82
C TRP A 340 22.20 -20.12 -17.58
N TRP A 341 23.28 -20.69 -17.05
CA TRP A 341 24.52 -19.95 -16.82
C TRP A 341 25.13 -19.34 -18.08
N LYS A 342 24.85 -19.90 -19.28
CA LYS A 342 25.28 -19.30 -20.56
C LYS A 342 24.54 -18.01 -20.91
N ARG A 343 23.41 -17.75 -20.27
CA ARG A 343 22.55 -16.57 -20.46
C ARG A 343 22.77 -15.52 -19.37
N VAL A 344 23.55 -15.85 -18.35
CA VAL A 344 23.83 -14.98 -17.21
C VAL A 344 25.19 -14.29 -17.42
N ALA A 345 25.23 -12.99 -17.19
CA ALA A 345 26.44 -12.19 -17.24
C ALA A 345 27.49 -12.72 -16.24
N PRO A 346 28.79 -12.62 -16.56
CA PRO A 346 29.85 -12.97 -15.61
C PRO A 346 29.76 -12.09 -14.36
N ALA A 347 30.26 -12.59 -13.22
CA ALA A 347 30.34 -11.79 -12.01
C ALA A 347 31.24 -10.57 -12.25
N GLU A 348 30.76 -9.39 -11.88
CA GLU A 348 31.63 -8.23 -11.75
C GLU A 348 32.50 -8.39 -10.50
N PRO A 349 33.78 -7.97 -10.53
CA PRO A 349 34.60 -7.99 -9.34
C PRO A 349 33.96 -7.11 -8.27
N ALA A 350 33.80 -7.65 -7.06
CA ALA A 350 33.42 -6.86 -5.91
C ALA A 350 34.36 -5.64 -5.80
N ILE A 351 33.78 -4.46 -5.52
CA ILE A 351 34.57 -3.25 -5.27
C ILE A 351 35.60 -3.60 -4.19
N PRO A 352 36.90 -3.42 -4.42
CA PRO A 352 37.91 -3.78 -3.43
C PRO A 352 37.63 -3.08 -2.12
N ASP A 353 37.56 -3.85 -1.04
CA ASP A 353 37.51 -3.34 0.32
C ASP A 353 38.73 -2.40 0.50
N PRO A 354 38.53 -1.08 0.72
CA PRO A 354 39.64 -0.15 0.85
C PRO A 354 40.56 -0.49 2.03
N ASP A 355 40.11 -1.31 2.99
CA ASP A 355 40.85 -1.54 4.23
C ASP A 355 41.50 -2.92 4.37
N GLY A 356 41.30 -3.87 3.45
CA GLY A 356 42.12 -5.09 3.31
C GLY A 356 42.42 -5.86 4.61
N GLN A 357 41.62 -5.69 5.65
CA GLN A 357 41.83 -6.25 6.98
C GLN A 357 40.62 -7.13 7.28
N GLY A 358 40.85 -8.44 7.37
CA GLY A 358 39.87 -9.45 7.74
C GLY A 358 39.37 -9.36 9.19
N GLY A 359 38.95 -8.17 9.62
CA GLY A 359 38.15 -7.95 10.80
C GLY A 359 36.81 -7.40 10.34
N HIS A 360 35.72 -8.10 10.67
CA HIS A 360 34.36 -7.59 10.44
C HIS A 360 34.27 -6.14 10.96
N PRO A 361 34.08 -5.12 10.11
CA PRO A 361 33.79 -3.79 10.59
C PRO A 361 32.48 -3.83 11.39
N PRO A 362 32.34 -3.00 12.45
CA PRO A 362 31.08 -2.91 13.18
C PRO A 362 29.94 -2.59 12.20
N LEU A 363 28.82 -3.29 12.40
CA LEU A 363 27.65 -3.20 11.52
C LEU A 363 27.23 -1.74 11.33
N PRO A 364 27.01 -1.27 10.09
CA PRO A 364 26.34 0.00 9.89
C PRO A 364 24.95 -0.05 10.52
N GLU A 365 24.51 1.08 11.08
CA GLU A 365 23.17 1.22 11.64
C GLU A 365 22.13 0.90 10.55
N PRO A 366 21.06 0.15 10.89
CA PRO A 366 20.04 -0.23 9.90
C PRO A 366 19.43 1.01 9.25
N VAL A 367 19.23 0.94 7.94
CA VAL A 367 18.54 1.99 7.18
C VAL A 367 17.12 2.12 7.72
N LEU A 368 16.78 3.29 8.25
CA LEU A 368 15.44 3.63 8.71
C LEU A 368 14.55 3.90 7.51
N MET A 369 13.52 3.07 7.32
CA MET A 369 12.35 3.47 6.54
C MET A 369 11.43 4.26 7.49
N PRO A 370 11.02 5.49 7.16
CA PRO A 370 10.01 6.18 7.95
C PRO A 370 8.72 5.36 7.91
N ALA A 371 8.15 5.08 9.09
CA ALA A 371 6.78 4.64 9.19
C ALA A 371 5.88 5.73 8.59
N GLN A 372 4.82 5.35 7.87
CA GLN A 372 3.88 6.29 7.24
C GLN A 372 3.01 7.10 8.23
N ASP A 373 3.45 7.29 9.48
CA ASP A 373 2.72 8.03 10.51
C ASP A 373 3.32 9.41 10.82
N GLU A 374 4.25 9.91 10.00
CA GLU A 374 4.68 11.32 10.04
C GLU A 374 4.41 11.98 8.69
N GLU A 375 3.46 12.92 8.64
CA GLU A 375 3.27 13.83 7.51
C GLU A 375 4.57 14.61 7.24
N PRO A 376 5.25 14.45 6.09
CA PRO A 376 6.35 15.33 5.76
C PRO A 376 5.79 16.57 5.05
N GLU A 377 6.01 17.75 5.62
CA GLU A 377 5.96 19.01 4.88
C GLU A 377 6.88 18.90 3.65
N ALA A 378 6.29 18.97 2.47
CA ALA A 378 6.99 18.78 1.21
C ALA A 378 7.85 20.01 0.85
N GLU A 379 9.10 20.06 1.31
CA GLU A 379 10.11 20.93 0.72
C GLU A 379 10.84 20.18 -0.41
N ARG A 380 10.28 20.27 -1.63
CA ARG A 380 10.88 19.67 -2.85
C ARG A 380 12.12 20.46 -3.28
N VAL A 381 13.31 19.93 -2.97
CA VAL A 381 14.57 20.38 -3.57
C VAL A 381 14.63 19.90 -5.03
N ARG A 382 14.46 20.83 -5.97
CA ARG A 382 14.81 20.65 -7.38
C ARG A 382 16.32 20.82 -7.54
N GLY A 383 16.98 19.84 -8.17
CA GLY A 383 18.22 20.11 -8.88
C GLY A 383 19.09 18.88 -9.09
N PHE A 384 19.01 18.27 -10.27
CA PHE A 384 20.15 17.59 -10.90
C PHE A 384 19.85 17.38 -12.40
N LEU A 385 20.18 18.38 -13.23
CA LEU A 385 20.42 18.19 -14.66
C LEU A 385 21.72 18.91 -15.03
N GLY A 386 22.49 18.23 -15.89
CA GLY A 386 23.90 18.43 -16.19
C GLY A 386 24.33 19.84 -16.57
N ALA A 387 25.57 20.13 -16.18
CA ALA A 387 26.36 21.29 -16.59
C ALA A 387 26.55 21.37 -18.12
N VAL A 388 26.39 22.58 -18.66
CA VAL A 388 26.89 22.99 -19.98
C VAL A 388 27.72 24.27 -19.76
N PRO A 389 28.90 24.43 -20.37
CA PRO A 389 29.84 25.48 -19.98
C PRO A 389 29.48 26.85 -20.55
N ALA A 390 30.03 27.85 -19.86
CA ALA A 390 29.78 29.29 -19.91
C ALA A 390 29.96 29.95 -21.27
N ASP A 391 29.17 31.00 -21.50
CA ASP A 391 29.59 32.18 -22.25
C ASP A 391 29.17 33.45 -21.47
N ASP A 392 30.13 34.36 -21.37
CA ASP A 392 30.12 35.66 -20.73
C ASP A 392 29.06 36.59 -21.34
N ASP A 393 28.30 37.29 -20.48
CA ASP A 393 28.13 38.75 -20.53
C ASP A 393 27.06 39.20 -19.51
N ALA A 394 27.53 39.83 -18.42
CA ALA A 394 26.70 40.64 -17.54
C ALA A 394 26.45 42.03 -18.17
N PRO A 395 25.35 42.71 -17.79
CA PRO A 395 25.56 43.78 -16.82
C PRO A 395 24.48 43.84 -15.71
N ALA A 396 24.89 44.52 -14.64
CA ALA A 396 24.36 44.54 -13.29
C ALA A 396 22.89 45.04 -13.11
N PRO A 397 22.22 44.63 -12.02
CA PRO A 397 20.91 45.16 -11.62
C PRO A 397 21.03 46.48 -10.83
N ASP A 398 20.07 47.36 -11.09
CA ASP A 398 19.87 48.64 -10.41
C ASP A 398 19.55 48.46 -8.91
N GLN A 399 20.11 49.39 -8.13
CA GLN A 399 20.02 49.47 -6.67
C GLN A 399 18.63 49.95 -6.21
N GLU A 400 17.98 49.19 -5.33
CA GLU A 400 16.85 49.65 -4.52
C GLU A 400 17.32 50.66 -3.44
N PRO A 401 16.57 51.75 -3.21
CA PRO A 401 16.91 52.74 -2.19
C PRO A 401 16.50 52.32 -0.77
N ALA A 402 17.32 52.77 0.19
CA ALA A 402 17.29 52.49 1.63
C ALA A 402 15.99 52.91 2.37
N PRO A 403 15.70 52.30 3.55
CA PRO A 403 14.47 52.53 4.31
C PRO A 403 14.49 53.82 5.14
N ASP A 404 13.30 54.43 5.29
CA ASP A 404 13.03 55.59 6.15
C ASP A 404 13.06 55.23 7.65
N PRO A 405 13.40 56.19 8.54
CA PRO A 405 13.60 55.95 9.97
C PRO A 405 12.28 55.96 10.77
N ASP A 406 12.17 55.01 11.72
CA ASP A 406 11.10 54.90 12.71
C ASP A 406 10.97 56.15 13.62
N PRO A 407 9.75 56.58 13.97
CA PRO A 407 9.51 57.57 15.01
C PRO A 407 9.43 56.95 16.41
N ASP A 408 10.02 57.68 17.37
CA ASP A 408 10.15 57.37 18.81
C ASP A 408 8.84 57.07 19.57
N PRO A 409 8.92 56.37 20.73
CA PRO A 409 7.82 55.69 21.37
C PRO A 409 6.97 56.59 22.29
N ALA A 410 5.65 56.34 22.29
CA ALA A 410 4.69 56.92 23.23
C ALA A 410 4.65 56.15 24.57
N PRO A 411 4.31 56.81 25.70
CA PRO A 411 4.53 56.29 27.05
C PRO A 411 3.47 55.28 27.52
N ALA A 412 3.92 54.35 28.36
CA ALA A 412 3.15 53.26 28.96
C ALA A 412 2.03 53.72 29.91
N PRO A 413 0.84 53.09 29.87
CA PRO A 413 -0.14 53.16 30.95
C PRO A 413 0.04 52.02 31.97
N ALA A 414 -0.37 52.35 33.20
CA ALA A 414 -0.11 51.66 34.45
C ALA A 414 -0.74 50.26 34.61
N ALA A 415 -0.09 49.47 35.46
CA ALA A 415 -0.42 48.11 35.87
C ALA A 415 -1.84 47.95 36.43
N ALA A 416 -2.55 46.95 35.93
CA ALA A 416 -3.75 46.38 36.54
C ALA A 416 -3.37 45.11 37.35
N PRO A 417 -4.07 44.81 38.45
CA PRO A 417 -3.67 43.78 39.42
C PRO A 417 -3.96 42.34 38.97
N ASP A 418 -3.09 41.42 39.40
CA ASP A 418 -3.14 39.97 39.14
C ASP A 418 -4.48 39.31 39.47
N PRO A 419 -5.05 38.48 38.57
CA PRO A 419 -6.11 37.57 38.92
C PRO A 419 -5.58 36.33 39.66
N ALA A 420 -6.31 35.97 40.73
CA ALA A 420 -6.03 34.89 41.67
C ALA A 420 -5.89 33.49 41.02
N PRO A 421 -5.14 32.56 41.65
CA PRO A 421 -4.87 31.23 41.10
C PRO A 421 -6.12 30.35 41.01
N PRO A 422 -6.22 29.48 39.98
CA PRO A 422 -7.36 28.59 39.80
C PRO A 422 -7.44 27.52 40.90
N ARG A 423 -8.67 27.24 41.35
CA ARG A 423 -8.97 26.18 42.33
C ARG A 423 -8.65 24.79 41.75
N PRO A 424 -8.15 23.85 42.57
CA PRO A 424 -7.80 22.51 42.13
C PRO A 424 -9.05 21.69 41.77
N ALA A 425 -9.01 21.01 40.63
CA ALA A 425 -10.04 20.08 40.18
C ALA A 425 -10.11 18.84 41.10
N PRO A 426 -11.31 18.25 41.30
CA PRO A 426 -11.50 17.05 42.10
C PRO A 426 -10.87 15.82 41.43
N ARG A 427 -10.19 14.99 42.22
CA ARG A 427 -9.59 13.72 41.79
C ARG A 427 -10.68 12.72 41.37
N PRO A 428 -10.52 11.99 40.25
CA PRO A 428 -11.44 10.92 39.90
C PRO A 428 -11.23 9.69 40.81
N HIS A 429 -12.34 9.15 41.29
CA HIS A 429 -12.41 7.89 42.02
C HIS A 429 -12.12 6.72 41.08
N THR A 430 -11.24 5.83 41.54
CA THR A 430 -10.95 4.53 40.93
C THR A 430 -12.15 3.58 41.04
N ALA A 431 -12.65 3.14 39.88
CA ALA A 431 -13.59 2.03 39.73
C ALA A 431 -12.99 0.98 38.76
N PRO A 432 -13.31 -0.31 38.94
CA PRO A 432 -12.55 -1.42 38.37
C PRO A 432 -12.73 -1.59 36.85
N ALA A 433 -11.71 -2.21 36.25
CA ALA A 433 -11.51 -2.42 34.82
C ALA A 433 -12.75 -2.93 34.07
N GLN A 434 -13.19 -2.13 33.09
CA GLN A 434 -14.05 -2.57 32.00
C GLN A 434 -13.21 -3.30 30.93
N PRO A 435 -13.77 -4.32 30.25
CA PRO A 435 -13.12 -4.97 29.12
C PRO A 435 -12.89 -3.96 27.99
N GLN A 436 -11.71 -4.03 27.38
CA GLN A 436 -11.21 -3.14 26.34
C GLN A 436 -12.22 -3.01 25.20
N GLY A 437 -12.69 -1.78 25.00
CA GLY A 437 -13.60 -1.40 23.93
C GLY A 437 -12.99 -1.61 22.56
N LEU A 438 -13.85 -1.93 21.61
CA LEU A 438 -13.56 -2.03 20.18
C LEU A 438 -12.79 -0.78 19.69
N PRO A 439 -11.91 -0.92 18.70
CA PRO A 439 -11.27 0.23 18.07
C PRO A 439 -12.35 1.18 17.50
N PRO A 440 -12.12 2.50 17.54
CA PRO A 440 -13.02 3.46 16.90
C PRO A 440 -13.12 3.15 15.41
N LEU A 441 -14.31 3.34 14.84
CA LEU A 441 -14.51 3.24 13.39
C LEU A 441 -13.48 4.14 12.67
N PRO A 442 -12.99 3.75 11.48
CA PRO A 442 -12.13 4.60 10.67
C PRO A 442 -12.76 6.00 10.47
N PRO A 443 -11.97 7.08 10.49
CA PRO A 443 -12.44 8.40 10.09
C PRO A 443 -13.15 8.32 8.74
N GLY A 444 -14.38 8.84 8.64
CA GLY A 444 -15.23 8.76 7.43
C GLY A 444 -16.47 7.87 7.57
N VAL A 445 -16.49 6.89 8.48
CA VAL A 445 -17.67 5.99 8.65
C VAL A 445 -18.75 6.61 9.56
N SER A 446 -18.41 7.61 10.38
CA SER A 446 -19.31 8.20 11.39
C SER A 446 -20.11 9.43 10.90
N ASN A 447 -19.90 9.90 9.67
CA ASN A 447 -20.62 11.06 9.08
C ASN A 447 -21.65 10.58 8.06
N SER A 448 -22.73 9.95 8.56
CA SER A 448 -23.79 9.33 7.76
C SER A 448 -24.80 10.31 7.13
N SER A 449 -24.46 11.60 6.96
CA SER A 449 -25.33 12.62 6.35
C SER A 449 -25.20 12.79 4.83
N GLY A 450 -24.36 12.01 4.16
CA GLY A 450 -23.96 12.24 2.76
C GLY A 450 -24.28 11.12 1.76
N TRP A 451 -25.50 10.56 1.77
CA TRP A 451 -25.85 9.42 0.87
C TRP A 451 -26.12 9.82 -0.59
N GLY A 452 -25.88 11.08 -0.89
CA GLY A 452 -25.54 11.63 -2.19
C GLY A 452 -24.79 12.94 -1.96
N PRO A 453 -24.20 13.54 -3.00
CA PRO A 453 -23.84 14.96 -2.93
C PRO A 453 -25.02 15.73 -2.32
N ALA A 454 -24.80 16.48 -1.24
CA ALA A 454 -25.86 17.22 -0.51
C ALA A 454 -26.58 18.29 -1.35
N TRP A 455 -26.25 18.38 -2.63
CA TRP A 455 -26.63 19.40 -3.59
C TRP A 455 -27.36 18.84 -4.82
N ARG A 456 -27.73 17.55 -4.84
CA ARG A 456 -28.57 16.98 -5.89
C ARG A 456 -30.00 16.71 -5.44
#